data_AF-A0A818VZF7-F1
#
_entry.id   AF-A0A818VZF7-F1
#
_cell.length_a   1.000
_cell.length_b   1.000
_cell.length_c   1.000
_cell.angle_alpha   90.00
_cell.angle_beta   90.00
_cell.angle_gamma   90.00
#
_symmetry.space_group_name_H-M   'P 1'
#
loop_
_entity.id
_entity.type
_entity.pdbx_description
1 polymer ?
#
loop_
_entity_poly.entity_id
_entity_poly.type
_entity_poly.pdbx_seq_one_letter_code
_entity_poly.pdbx_strand_id
1 'polypeptide(L)'
;MQCTGDYNVVASVPGVGTGFYVIPAISNASIAISLLFATANDSPNRDPITVTLEGSNANALDNGSSWTLIYSGSTGISHTADPGRMVYVTRQNFSNTIAYRSYRLLVTSQRAPEWGVQYSEAQIIGYI
;
A
#
# COMPACT_ATOMS: atom_id res chain seq x y z
N MET A 1 -17.38 -21.27 11.89
CA MET A 1 -17.02 -20.54 13.11
C MET A 1 -17.52 -19.12 12.91
N GLN A 2 -18.65 -18.81 13.55
CA GLN A 2 -19.32 -17.52 13.43
C GLN A 2 -18.87 -16.69 14.62
N CYS A 3 -18.37 -15.47 14.37
CA CYS A 3 -18.07 -14.53 15.44
C CYS A 3 -19.03 -13.36 15.29
N THR A 4 -20.03 -13.32 16.17
CA THR A 4 -20.99 -12.24 16.34
C THR A 4 -20.33 -11.13 17.17
N GLY A 5 -20.48 -9.88 16.75
CA GLY A 5 -20.08 -8.69 17.50
C GLY A 5 -20.67 -7.46 16.84
N ASP A 6 -21.65 -6.86 17.50
CA ASP A 6 -22.31 -5.63 17.06
C ASP A 6 -21.29 -4.48 16.95
N TYR A 7 -21.00 -4.07 15.72
CA TYR A 7 -20.45 -2.77 15.43
C TYR A 7 -21.38 -2.13 14.41
N ASN A 8 -21.73 -0.87 14.62
CA ASN A 8 -22.20 -0.01 13.54
C ASN A 8 -21.06 0.12 12.52
N VAL A 9 -20.86 -0.89 11.69
CA VAL A 9 -19.85 -0.89 10.65
C VAL A 9 -20.41 0.00 9.57
N VAL A 10 -19.90 1.24 9.50
CA VAL A 10 -19.73 1.89 8.21
C VAL A 10 -19.17 0.80 7.30
N ALA A 11 -19.94 0.37 6.30
CA ALA A 11 -19.55 -0.74 5.44
C ALA A 11 -18.11 -0.49 4.98
N SER A 12 -17.17 -1.36 5.38
CA SER A 12 -15.79 -1.19 4.97
C SER A 12 -15.75 -1.36 3.47
N VAL A 13 -15.18 -0.38 2.76
CA VAL A 13 -15.03 -0.47 1.32
C VAL A 13 -14.06 -1.63 1.04
N PRO A 14 -14.50 -2.71 0.35
CA PRO A 14 -13.63 -3.86 0.12
C PRO A 14 -12.33 -3.44 -0.55
N GLY A 15 -11.19 -3.86 0.02
CA GLY A 15 -9.86 -3.48 -0.44
C GLY A 15 -9.21 -2.34 0.35
N VAL A 16 -9.98 -1.44 0.96
CA VAL A 16 -9.42 -0.46 1.92
C VAL A 16 -9.00 -1.20 3.20
N GLY A 17 -7.80 -0.91 3.68
CA GLY A 17 -7.14 -1.60 4.80
C GLY A 17 -6.46 -2.92 4.41
N THR A 18 -6.59 -3.36 3.15
CA THR A 18 -5.84 -4.51 2.64
C THR A 18 -4.44 -4.10 2.21
N GLY A 19 -3.56 -5.08 2.06
CA GLY A 19 -2.19 -4.82 1.65
C GLY A 19 -1.29 -6.04 1.82
N PHE A 20 0.00 -5.78 1.91
CA PHE A 20 1.02 -6.81 2.07
C PHE A 20 2.23 -6.24 2.82
N TYR A 21 3.09 -7.13 3.29
CA TYR A 21 4.42 -6.75 3.75
C TYR A 21 5.49 -7.54 3.01
N VAL A 22 6.69 -6.97 2.96
CA VAL A 22 7.86 -7.56 2.33
C VAL A 22 9.08 -7.45 3.25
N ILE A 23 9.94 -8.46 3.15
CA ILE A 23 11.27 -8.45 3.76
C ILE A 23 12.26 -8.42 2.58
N PRO A 24 12.94 -7.28 2.32
CA PRO A 24 13.95 -7.22 1.28
C PRO A 24 15.05 -8.25 1.55
N ALA A 25 15.38 -9.07 0.55
CA ALA A 25 16.47 -10.05 0.65
C ALA A 25 17.87 -9.39 0.58
N ILE A 26 17.92 -8.08 0.29
CA ILE A 26 19.16 -7.32 0.15
C ILE A 26 19.57 -6.74 1.51
N SER A 27 20.68 -7.22 2.05
CA SER A 27 21.24 -6.79 3.35
C SER A 27 20.33 -7.04 4.57
N ASN A 28 20.74 -6.57 5.76
CA ASN A 28 19.90 -6.63 6.95
C ASN A 28 18.78 -5.57 6.92
N ALA A 29 19.01 -4.38 6.38
CA ALA A 29 18.05 -3.28 6.34
C ALA A 29 18.31 -2.35 5.15
N SER A 30 17.27 -1.69 4.66
CA SER A 30 17.34 -0.74 3.53
C SER A 30 16.55 0.53 3.83
N ILE A 31 16.71 1.57 3.02
CA ILE A 31 15.96 2.84 3.09
C ILE A 31 15.05 2.94 1.88
N ALA A 32 13.74 2.89 2.08
CA ALA A 32 12.74 3.19 1.04
C ALA A 32 12.56 4.70 0.89
N ILE A 33 12.51 5.19 -0.34
CA ILE A 33 12.38 6.63 -0.66
C ILE A 33 11.32 6.94 -1.71
N SER A 34 10.78 5.92 -2.40
CA SER A 34 9.70 6.15 -3.35
C SER A 34 8.82 4.92 -3.58
N LEU A 35 7.62 5.18 -4.09
CA LEU A 35 6.66 4.18 -4.56
C LEU A 35 6.38 4.38 -6.06
N LEU A 36 6.18 3.29 -6.78
CA LEU A 36 5.70 3.29 -8.17
C LEU A 36 4.66 2.19 -8.35
N PHE A 37 3.52 2.54 -8.95
CA PHE A 37 2.42 1.61 -9.22
C PHE A 37 2.18 1.46 -10.72
N ALA A 38 1.63 0.31 -11.10
CA ALA A 38 1.00 0.11 -12.38
C ALA A 38 -0.46 -0.34 -12.22
N THR A 39 -1.35 0.22 -13.04
CA THR A 39 -2.76 -0.14 -13.00
C THR A 39 -2.99 -1.58 -13.47
N ALA A 40 -4.04 -2.23 -12.97
CA ALA A 40 -4.42 -3.56 -13.44
C ALA A 40 -5.17 -3.49 -14.77
N ASN A 41 -5.67 -4.63 -15.24
CA ASN A 41 -6.30 -4.80 -16.53
C ASN A 41 -7.84 -4.64 -16.55
N ASP A 42 -8.51 -4.69 -15.40
CA ASP A 42 -9.94 -5.01 -15.36
C ASP A 42 -10.87 -3.78 -15.19
N SER A 43 -10.76 -3.03 -14.09
CA SER A 43 -11.69 -1.95 -13.70
C SER A 43 -10.96 -0.76 -13.05
N PRO A 44 -11.11 0.47 -13.55
CA PRO A 44 -10.54 1.67 -12.93
C PRO A 44 -11.09 1.97 -11.52
N ASN A 45 -12.32 1.53 -11.20
CA ASN A 45 -12.95 1.78 -9.90
C ASN A 45 -12.15 1.15 -8.75
N ARG A 46 -11.45 0.04 -9.02
CA ARG A 46 -10.63 -0.71 -8.06
C ARG A 46 -9.19 -0.22 -7.97
N ASP A 47 -8.84 0.88 -8.63
CA ASP A 47 -7.50 1.45 -8.52
C ASP A 47 -7.24 1.94 -7.09
N PRO A 48 -6.10 1.58 -6.47
CA PRO A 48 -5.69 2.17 -5.20
C PRO A 48 -5.27 3.62 -5.40
N ILE A 49 -5.95 4.57 -4.77
CA ILE A 49 -5.68 6.01 -4.95
C ILE A 49 -4.67 6.50 -3.90
N THR A 50 -4.81 6.03 -2.67
CA THR A 50 -3.88 6.34 -1.58
C THR A 50 -3.46 5.10 -0.83
N VAL A 51 -2.26 5.15 -0.26
CA VAL A 51 -1.64 4.08 0.52
C VAL A 51 -0.90 4.64 1.73
N THR A 52 -0.60 3.78 2.69
CA THR A 52 0.52 3.97 3.62
C THR A 52 1.67 3.06 3.26
N LEU A 53 2.90 3.53 3.48
CA LEU A 53 4.08 2.70 3.60
C LEU A 53 4.63 2.84 5.01
N GLU A 54 4.91 1.72 5.64
CA GLU A 54 5.43 1.65 7.01
C GLU A 54 6.66 0.75 7.04
N GLY A 55 7.59 1.03 7.95
CA GLY A 55 8.79 0.23 8.18
C GLY A 55 8.77 -0.47 9.54
N SER A 56 9.41 -1.63 9.63
CA SER A 56 9.65 -2.32 10.89
C SER A 56 11.07 -2.89 10.97
N ASN A 57 11.59 -2.91 12.18
CA ASN A 57 12.82 -3.63 12.56
C ASN A 57 12.53 -4.80 13.52
N ALA A 58 11.26 -5.06 13.83
CA ALA A 58 10.83 -6.13 14.71
C ALA A 58 11.00 -7.51 14.06
N ASN A 59 11.09 -8.55 14.89
CA ASN A 59 11.09 -9.93 14.40
C ASN A 59 9.68 -10.46 14.13
N ALA A 60 8.67 -9.99 14.88
CA ALA A 60 7.27 -10.36 14.71
C ALA A 60 6.53 -9.27 13.92
N LEU A 61 6.05 -9.63 12.72
CA LEU A 61 5.44 -8.69 11.77
C LEU A 61 3.90 -8.73 11.77
N ASP A 62 3.33 -9.75 12.40
CA ASP A 62 1.90 -9.97 12.61
C ASP A 62 1.31 -9.06 13.70
N ASN A 63 2.14 -8.56 14.62
CA ASN A 63 1.70 -7.61 15.64
C ASN A 63 1.69 -6.17 15.09
N GLY A 64 0.51 -5.55 15.02
CA GLY A 64 0.29 -4.24 14.40
C GLY A 64 1.05 -3.07 15.04
N SER A 65 1.53 -3.20 16.27
CA SER A 65 2.34 -2.18 16.98
C SER A 65 3.79 -2.09 16.49
N SER A 66 4.23 -2.99 15.62
CA SER A 66 5.62 -3.08 15.17
C SER A 66 5.97 -2.15 14.00
N TRP A 67 5.02 -1.34 13.52
CA TRP A 67 5.14 -0.59 12.26
C TRP A 67 5.26 0.92 12.50
N THR A 68 6.24 1.54 11.86
CA THR A 68 6.47 3.00 11.87
C THR A 68 6.10 3.59 10.52
N LEU A 69 5.23 4.59 10.50
CA LEU A 69 4.82 5.26 9.27
C LEU A 69 5.99 5.97 8.57
N ILE A 70 6.17 5.68 7.28
CA ILE A 70 7.16 6.32 6.41
C ILE A 70 6.46 7.27 5.43
N TYR A 71 5.36 6.82 4.83
CA TYR A 71 4.60 7.55 3.83
C TYR A 71 3.11 7.34 4.01
N SER A 72 2.32 8.40 3.82
CA SER A 72 0.87 8.34 3.70
C SER A 72 0.45 9.32 2.61
N GLY A 73 -0.07 8.80 1.51
CA GLY A 73 -0.35 9.66 0.35
C GLY A 73 -0.78 8.90 -0.89
N SER A 74 -0.70 9.59 -2.02
CA SER A 74 -1.13 9.08 -3.32
C SER A 74 -0.30 7.88 -3.79
N THR A 75 -0.87 7.04 -4.65
CA THR A 75 -0.14 6.06 -5.47
C THR A 75 0.39 6.65 -6.77
N GLY A 76 0.03 7.91 -7.08
CA GLY A 76 0.21 8.54 -8.39
C GLY A 76 -0.97 8.32 -9.35
N ILE A 77 -1.93 7.46 -8.99
CA ILE A 77 -3.17 7.27 -9.77
C ILE A 77 -4.11 8.45 -9.47
N SER A 78 -4.58 9.12 -10.51
CA SER A 78 -5.56 10.21 -10.38
C SER A 78 -6.89 9.67 -9.86
N HIS A 79 -7.50 10.36 -8.91
CA HIS A 79 -8.83 10.02 -8.40
C HIS A 79 -9.93 10.23 -9.46
N THR A 80 -9.81 11.27 -10.29
CA THR A 80 -10.87 11.70 -11.21
C THR A 80 -10.70 11.19 -12.63
N ALA A 81 -9.48 10.88 -13.07
CA ALA A 81 -9.19 10.41 -14.43
C ALA A 81 -8.53 9.03 -14.40
N ASP A 82 -9.01 8.10 -15.23
CA ASP A 82 -8.33 6.82 -15.46
C ASP A 82 -7.08 7.06 -16.32
N PRO A 83 -5.87 6.74 -15.82
CA PRO A 83 -4.65 6.87 -16.62
C PRO A 83 -4.55 5.79 -17.73
N GLY A 84 -5.45 4.83 -17.77
CA GLY A 84 -5.43 3.66 -18.64
C GLY A 84 -5.14 2.38 -17.86
N ARG A 85 -5.14 1.24 -18.55
CA ARG A 85 -4.95 -0.10 -17.95
C ARG A 85 -3.58 -0.68 -18.31
N MET A 86 -2.98 -1.42 -17.38
CA MET A 86 -1.60 -1.94 -17.51
C MET A 86 -0.54 -0.85 -17.74
N VAL A 87 -0.71 0.33 -17.13
CA VAL A 87 0.22 1.46 -17.29
C VAL A 87 0.87 1.82 -15.96
N TYR A 88 2.17 2.14 -16.00
CA TYR A 88 2.86 2.77 -14.89
C TYR A 88 2.41 4.22 -14.72
N VAL A 89 2.18 4.65 -13.47
CA VAL A 89 1.82 6.04 -13.14
C VAL A 89 3.02 6.83 -12.61
N THR A 90 2.79 8.08 -12.22
CA THR A 90 3.85 8.95 -11.69
C THR A 90 4.40 8.39 -10.38
N ARG A 91 5.73 8.21 -10.31
CA ARG A 91 6.45 7.83 -9.09
C ARG A 91 6.21 8.84 -7.96
N GLN A 92 5.95 8.34 -6.77
CA GLN A 92 5.76 9.14 -5.57
C GLN A 92 7.04 9.09 -4.74
N ASN A 93 7.75 10.22 -4.64
CA ASN A 93 8.97 10.34 -3.84
C ASN A 93 8.63 10.90 -2.46
N PHE A 94 9.35 10.45 -1.43
CA PHE A 94 9.20 10.92 -0.06
C PHE A 94 10.54 10.86 0.69
N SER A 95 10.62 11.59 1.80
CA SER A 95 11.81 11.61 2.64
C SER A 95 11.74 10.51 3.70
N ASN A 96 12.77 9.68 3.74
CA ASN A 96 13.02 8.73 4.81
C ASN A 96 14.54 8.63 5.02
N THR A 97 14.96 8.69 6.27
CA THR A 97 16.38 8.60 6.66
C THR A 97 16.65 7.38 7.55
N ILE A 98 15.64 6.54 7.81
CA ILE A 98 15.74 5.38 8.68
C ILE A 98 15.70 4.10 7.83
N ALA A 99 16.67 3.22 8.08
CA ALA A 99 16.69 1.91 7.47
C ALA A 99 15.78 0.91 8.21
N TYR A 100 15.02 0.13 7.46
CA TYR A 100 14.10 -0.88 7.97
C TYR A 100 14.38 -2.27 7.38
N ARG A 101 14.14 -3.31 8.19
CA ARG A 101 14.28 -4.73 7.82
C ARG A 101 13.07 -5.24 7.02
N SER A 102 11.92 -4.60 7.18
CA SER A 102 10.68 -4.97 6.48
C SER A 102 9.81 -3.75 6.23
N TYR A 103 8.97 -3.84 5.20
CA TYR A 103 8.01 -2.79 4.85
C TYR A 103 6.60 -3.35 4.74
N ARG A 104 5.60 -2.59 5.17
CA ARG A 104 4.18 -2.88 4.99
C ARG A 104 3.53 -1.78 4.16
N LEU A 105 2.77 -2.19 3.16
CA LEU A 105 1.98 -1.30 2.31
C LEU A 105 0.51 -1.60 2.52
N LEU A 106 -0.28 -0.57 2.84
CA LEU A 106 -1.74 -0.70 3.04
C LEU A 106 -2.47 0.28 2.13
N VAL A 107 -3.56 -0.18 1.50
CA VAL A 107 -4.44 0.70 0.72
C VAL A 107 -5.34 1.49 1.66
N THR A 108 -5.34 2.81 1.54
CA THR A 108 -6.15 3.70 2.39
C THR A 108 -7.34 4.31 1.65
N SER A 109 -7.34 4.30 0.31
CA SER A 109 -8.50 4.61 -0.51
C SER A 109 -8.40 3.98 -1.89
N GLN A 110 -9.54 3.84 -2.54
CA GLN A 110 -9.67 3.41 -3.94
C GLN A 110 -10.55 4.38 -4.72
N ARG A 111 -10.52 4.31 -6.06
CA ARG A 111 -11.20 5.29 -6.92
C ARG A 111 -12.70 5.35 -6.65
N ALA A 112 -13.34 4.18 -6.58
CA ALA A 112 -14.76 4.06 -6.25
C ALA A 112 -15.03 2.74 -5.51
N PRO A 113 -16.06 2.66 -4.65
CA PRO A 113 -16.42 1.41 -4.00
C PRO A 113 -16.72 0.29 -5.00
N GLU A 114 -16.04 -0.85 -4.84
CA GLU A 114 -16.27 -2.09 -5.58
C GLU A 114 -15.86 -3.28 -4.68
N TRP A 115 -15.82 -4.51 -5.21
CA TRP A 115 -15.53 -5.73 -4.44
C TRP A 115 -14.04 -5.95 -4.10
N GLY A 116 -13.15 -4.97 -4.36
CA GLY A 116 -11.74 -5.03 -3.96
C GLY A 116 -10.88 -3.92 -4.56
N VAL A 117 -9.57 -4.07 -4.42
CA VAL A 117 -8.53 -3.23 -5.05
C VAL A 117 -7.72 -4.05 -6.05
N GLN A 118 -7.14 -3.39 -7.05
CA GLN A 118 -6.26 -4.05 -8.00
C GLN A 118 -5.18 -3.13 -8.57
N TYR A 119 -4.02 -3.73 -8.80
CA TYR A 119 -2.85 -3.13 -9.42
C TYR A 119 -2.04 -4.29 -9.99
N SER A 120 -1.37 -4.06 -11.12
CA SER A 120 -0.51 -5.09 -11.72
C SER A 120 0.86 -5.14 -11.05
N GLU A 121 1.33 -4.00 -10.55
CA GLU A 121 2.64 -3.84 -9.94
C GLU A 121 2.60 -2.81 -8.81
N ALA A 122 3.37 -3.05 -7.75
CA ALA A 122 3.65 -2.10 -6.68
C ALA A 122 5.14 -2.21 -6.30
N GLN A 123 5.90 -1.15 -6.55
CA GLN A 123 7.34 -1.10 -6.32
C GLN A 123 7.65 -0.21 -5.12
N ILE A 124 8.45 -0.74 -4.18
CA ILE A 124 9.08 0.01 -3.10
C ILE A 124 10.55 0.20 -3.50
N ILE A 125 10.96 1.44 -3.73
CA ILE A 125 12.27 1.77 -4.30
C ILE A 125 13.11 2.45 -3.23
N GLY A 126 14.37 2.03 -3.12
CA GLY A 126 15.26 2.41 -2.03
C GLY A 126 16.74 2.12 -2.31
N TYR A 127 17.56 2.31 -1.28
CA TYR A 127 19.00 1.99 -1.28
C TYR A 127 19.44 1.40 0.07
N ILE A 128 20.65 0.86 0.12
CA ILE A 128 21.32 0.38 1.34
C ILE A 128 22.39 1.36 1.79
#